data_AF-A0A2E6GCE9-F1
#
_entry.id   AF-A0A2E6GCE9-F1
#
_cell.length_a   1.000
_cell.length_b   1.000
_cell.length_c   1.000
_cell.angle_alpha   90.00
_cell.angle_beta   90.00
_cell.angle_gamma   90.00
#
_symmetry.space_group_name_H-M   'P 1'
#
loop_
_entity.id
_entity.type
_entity.pdbx_description
1 polymer ?
#
loop_
_entity_poly.entity_id
_entity_poly.type
_entity_poly.pdbx_seq_one_letter_code
_entity_poly.pdbx_strand_id
1 'polypeptide(L)'
;MFHRSNLVFLTGILLVSFLVSCGGGSAEIRNGTLESTTITQNPTRGVGFNQTAKIKHMDKEFKLPELLWSTFEYRMIAAGPRHAQVKAEFCVIDEAQGIPFTPGEKVEVIEEARCMNIYHLRPDEAPIRHVMGFTKVRVISTGQEGWTFSKVVRITE
;
A
#
# COMPACT_ATOMS: atom_id res chain seq x y z
N MET A 1 68.30 14.15 8.58
CA MET A 1 67.60 13.07 7.86
C MET A 1 66.51 12.56 8.79
N PHE A 2 65.25 12.97 8.62
CA PHE A 2 64.25 12.30 7.74
C PHE A 2 64.24 10.78 8.01
N HIS A 3 63.17 10.09 8.39
CA HIS A 3 61.74 10.40 8.39
C HIS A 3 61.02 9.24 9.13
N ARG A 4 59.86 9.50 9.75
CA ARG A 4 58.69 8.59 9.90
C ARG A 4 58.80 7.41 10.88
N SER A 5 58.45 7.64 12.16
CA SER A 5 57.09 7.34 12.67
C SER A 5 56.01 7.24 11.60
N ASN A 6 55.68 6.02 11.13
CA ASN A 6 54.48 5.74 10.31
C ASN A 6 54.17 4.22 10.29
N LEU A 7 54.04 3.58 11.45
CA LEU A 7 53.49 2.20 11.48
C LEU A 7 52.46 1.95 12.58
N VAL A 8 52.09 2.98 13.35
CA VAL A 8 51.05 2.87 14.39
C VAL A 8 49.80 3.69 14.05
N PHE A 9 49.88 4.56 13.03
CA PHE A 9 48.73 5.37 12.59
C PHE A 9 47.83 4.70 11.54
N LEU A 10 48.24 3.55 10.97
CA LEU A 10 47.50 2.89 9.89
C LEU A 10 46.51 1.81 10.34
N THR A 11 46.49 1.46 11.63
CA THR A 11 45.55 0.46 12.18
C THR A 11 44.43 1.07 13.03
N GLY A 12 44.39 2.40 13.22
CA GLY A 12 43.46 3.09 14.12
C GLY A 12 42.33 3.90 13.48
N ILE A 13 42.21 3.95 12.14
CA ILE A 13 41.24 4.81 11.43
C ILE A 13 40.15 4.01 10.69
N LEU A 14 40.17 2.67 10.74
CA LEU A 14 39.26 1.82 9.96
C LEU A 14 37.97 1.38 10.69
N LEU A 15 37.61 2.04 11.79
CA LEU A 15 36.52 1.59 12.68
C LEU A 15 35.39 2.61 12.91
N VAL A 16 35.29 3.70 12.13
CA VAL A 16 34.38 4.82 12.46
C VAL A 16 33.31 5.16 11.39
N SER A 17 33.22 4.48 10.24
CA SER A 17 32.38 5.01 9.13
C SER A 17 31.19 4.17 8.67
N PHE A 18 30.77 3.11 9.37
CA PHE A 18 29.58 2.33 8.99
C PHE A 18 28.33 2.60 9.85
N LEU A 19 28.13 3.85 10.24
CA LEU A 19 26.77 4.34 10.55
C LEU A 19 26.21 5.02 9.30
N VAL A 20 26.02 4.25 8.23
CA VAL A 20 25.07 4.63 7.17
C VAL A 20 23.70 4.48 7.81
N SER A 21 23.25 5.56 8.46
CA SER A 21 21.87 5.79 8.81
C SER A 21 21.06 5.62 7.52
N CYS A 22 20.36 4.49 7.43
CA CYS A 22 19.34 4.28 6.42
C CYS A 22 18.31 5.38 6.67
N GLY A 23 18.31 6.40 5.82
CA GLY A 23 17.37 7.50 5.89
C GLY A 23 15.95 6.93 5.87
N GLY A 24 15.31 6.91 7.03
CA GLY A 24 13.87 6.77 7.11
C GLY A 24 13.30 7.92 6.31
N GLY A 25 12.79 7.61 5.11
CA GLY A 25 12.02 8.57 4.33
C GLY A 25 10.91 9.07 5.25
N SER A 26 10.98 10.34 5.64
CA SER A 26 9.86 10.99 6.30
C SER A 26 8.69 10.85 5.33
N ALA A 27 7.67 10.06 5.71
CA ALA A 27 6.44 10.01 4.93
C ALA A 27 5.92 11.46 4.86
N GLU A 28 5.86 12.00 3.65
CA GLU A 28 5.35 13.35 3.44
C GLU A 28 3.86 13.32 3.78
N ILE A 29 3.50 14.00 4.86
CA ILE A 29 2.10 14.14 5.27
C ILE A 29 1.41 14.98 4.21
N ARG A 30 0.50 14.36 3.46
CA ARG A 30 -0.27 15.01 2.39
C ARG A 30 -1.72 15.14 2.81
N ASN A 31 -2.34 16.27 2.54
CA ASN A 31 -3.76 16.47 2.81
C ASN A 31 -4.61 15.84 1.69
N GLY A 32 -5.80 15.37 2.05
CA GLY A 32 -6.74 14.80 1.11
C GLY A 32 -8.18 14.84 1.60
N THR A 33 -9.06 14.26 0.78
CA THR A 33 -10.49 14.09 1.07
C THR A 33 -10.88 12.65 0.78
N LEU A 34 -11.68 12.04 1.66
CA LEU A 34 -12.28 10.72 1.41
C LEU A 34 -13.45 10.87 0.44
N GLU A 35 -13.48 10.04 -0.61
CA GLU A 35 -14.53 10.05 -1.63
C GLU A 35 -15.30 8.73 -1.69
N SER A 36 -16.57 8.81 -2.09
CA SER A 36 -17.29 7.62 -2.55
C SER A 36 -16.79 7.26 -3.94
N THR A 37 -16.02 6.17 -4.03
CA THR A 37 -15.36 5.77 -5.28
C THR A 37 -15.93 4.49 -5.86
N THR A 38 -16.26 4.52 -7.16
CA THR A 38 -16.53 3.33 -7.97
C THR A 38 -15.35 3.09 -8.89
N ILE A 39 -14.86 1.85 -8.93
CA ILE A 39 -13.77 1.43 -9.79
C ILE A 39 -14.29 0.53 -10.90
N THR A 40 -13.63 0.58 -12.05
CA THR A 40 -13.83 -0.39 -13.12
C THR A 40 -12.82 -1.52 -12.97
N GLN A 41 -13.31 -2.71 -12.65
CA GLN A 41 -12.50 -3.92 -12.59
C GLN A 41 -12.78 -4.81 -13.78
N ASN A 42 -11.71 -5.32 -14.39
CA ASN A 42 -11.83 -6.38 -15.37
C ASN A 42 -11.42 -7.70 -14.70
N PRO A 43 -12.32 -8.69 -14.57
CA PRO A 43 -12.02 -9.94 -13.89
C PRO A 43 -10.96 -10.79 -14.61
N THR A 44 -10.60 -10.46 -15.86
CA THR A 44 -9.50 -11.11 -16.58
C THR A 44 -8.12 -10.50 -16.26
N ARG A 45 -8.08 -9.33 -15.59
CA ARG A 45 -6.82 -8.72 -15.12
C ARG A 45 -6.27 -9.51 -13.93
N GLY A 46 -5.55 -10.58 -14.23
CA GLY A 46 -4.68 -11.25 -13.26
C GLY A 46 -3.53 -10.35 -12.82
N VAL A 47 -3.00 -10.60 -11.62
CA VAL A 47 -1.75 -9.98 -11.15
C VAL A 47 -0.59 -10.53 -11.97
N GLY A 48 0.17 -9.66 -12.65
CA GLY A 48 1.48 -10.00 -13.19
C GLY A 48 1.57 -10.42 -14.67
N PHE A 49 0.61 -10.09 -15.54
CA PHE A 49 0.80 -10.31 -16.98
C PHE A 49 0.67 -9.03 -17.82
N ASN A 50 1.60 -8.88 -18.76
CA ASN A 50 1.49 -7.99 -19.91
C ASN A 50 0.38 -8.54 -20.84
N GLN A 51 -0.89 -8.29 -20.52
CA GLN A 51 -2.02 -8.76 -21.34
C GLN A 51 -2.48 -7.66 -22.28
N THR A 52 -2.09 -7.81 -23.53
CA THR A 52 -2.39 -6.97 -24.70
C THR A 52 -3.86 -6.99 -25.13
N ALA A 53 -4.78 -7.56 -24.34
CA ALA A 53 -6.20 -7.59 -24.67
C ALA A 53 -7.01 -6.96 -23.54
N LYS A 54 -7.17 -5.62 -23.57
CA LYS A 54 -8.27 -4.94 -22.88
C LYS A 54 -9.59 -5.41 -23.51
N ILE A 55 -10.14 -6.51 -23.00
CA ILE A 55 -11.47 -6.94 -23.39
C ILE A 55 -12.48 -6.03 -22.67
N LYS A 56 -12.74 -4.86 -23.25
CA LYS A 56 -13.56 -3.77 -22.67
C LYS A 56 -14.98 -4.22 -22.28
N HIS A 57 -15.52 -5.26 -22.91
CA HIS A 57 -16.87 -5.77 -22.59
C HIS A 57 -16.97 -6.55 -21.27
N MET A 58 -15.84 -6.86 -20.62
CA MET A 58 -15.81 -7.55 -19.33
C MET A 58 -15.56 -6.61 -18.15
N ASP A 59 -15.46 -5.31 -18.41
CA ASP A 59 -15.32 -4.31 -17.37
C ASP A 59 -16.60 -4.27 -16.52
N LYS A 60 -16.46 -4.49 -15.21
CA LYS A 60 -17.52 -4.40 -14.22
C LYS A 60 -17.22 -3.25 -13.26
N GLU A 61 -18.27 -2.48 -12.95
CA GLU A 61 -18.18 -1.45 -11.92
C GLU A 61 -18.30 -2.07 -10.53
N PHE A 62 -17.44 -1.62 -9.63
CA PHE A 62 -17.41 -2.04 -8.24
C PHE A 62 -17.32 -0.80 -7.36
N LYS A 63 -18.34 -0.56 -6.53
CA LYS A 63 -18.30 0.51 -5.52
C LYS A 63 -17.39 0.06 -4.37
N LEU A 64 -16.34 0.82 -4.08
CA LEU A 64 -15.50 0.55 -2.92
C LEU A 64 -16.26 0.90 -1.65
N PRO A 65 -16.17 0.08 -0.58
CA PRO A 65 -16.86 0.37 0.66
C PRO A 65 -16.22 1.57 1.35
N GLU A 66 -17.06 2.39 1.98
CA GLU A 66 -16.67 3.62 2.67
C GLU A 66 -16.19 3.30 4.09
N LEU A 67 -15.14 2.47 4.19
CA LEU A 67 -14.62 1.92 5.45
C LEU A 67 -13.16 2.30 5.70
N LEU A 68 -12.82 2.41 6.99
CA LEU A 68 -11.48 2.52 7.55
C LEU A 68 -11.18 1.26 8.37
N TRP A 69 -10.05 0.61 8.10
CA TRP A 69 -9.58 -0.54 8.87
C TRP A 69 -8.48 -0.12 9.84
N SER A 70 -8.55 -0.56 11.10
CA SER A 70 -7.49 -0.27 12.08
C SER A 70 -6.18 -1.00 11.71
N THR A 71 -6.30 -2.22 11.22
CA THR A 71 -5.18 -3.10 10.84
C THR A 71 -5.56 -3.98 9.65
N PHE A 72 -4.57 -4.57 9.01
CA PHE A 72 -4.72 -5.57 7.96
C PHE A 72 -3.52 -6.53 8.01
N GLU A 73 -3.56 -7.61 7.22
CA GLU A 73 -2.45 -8.57 7.14
C GLU A 73 -1.73 -8.51 5.79
N TYR A 74 -0.41 -8.48 5.80
CA TYR A 74 0.37 -8.77 4.59
C TYR A 74 0.47 -10.28 4.35
N ARG A 75 0.03 -10.74 3.19
CA ARG A 75 0.08 -12.17 2.84
C ARG A 75 0.55 -12.40 1.41
N MET A 76 1.42 -13.39 1.23
CA MET A 76 1.79 -13.89 -0.08
C MET A 76 0.71 -14.85 -0.59
N ILE A 77 -0.02 -14.45 -1.63
CA ILE A 77 -1.11 -15.24 -2.22
C ILE A 77 -0.75 -15.59 -3.66
N ALA A 78 -1.05 -16.82 -4.07
CA ALA A 78 -0.88 -17.26 -5.45
C ALA A 78 -1.74 -16.38 -6.39
N ALA A 79 -1.12 -15.85 -7.43
CA ALA A 79 -1.74 -15.02 -8.43
C ALA A 79 -1.26 -15.39 -9.85
N GLY A 80 -2.12 -15.15 -10.83
CA GLY A 80 -1.91 -15.58 -12.22
C GLY A 80 -2.84 -16.74 -12.62
N PRO A 81 -2.66 -17.31 -13.82
CA PRO A 81 -3.41 -18.50 -14.27
C PRO A 81 -2.92 -19.77 -13.57
N ARG A 82 -3.79 -20.80 -13.46
CA ARG A 82 -3.46 -22.07 -12.76
C ARG A 82 -2.12 -22.68 -13.14
N HIS A 83 -1.72 -22.55 -14.40
CA HIS A 83 -0.50 -23.15 -14.95
C HIS A 83 0.78 -22.30 -14.77
N ALA A 84 0.67 -21.06 -14.30
CA ALA A 84 1.79 -20.14 -14.10
C ALA A 84 1.52 -19.22 -12.90
N GLN A 85 1.20 -19.81 -11.75
CA GLN A 85 0.98 -19.06 -10.51
C GLN A 85 2.31 -18.52 -10.00
N VAL A 86 2.35 -17.21 -9.75
CA VAL A 86 3.42 -16.56 -8.98
C VAL A 86 2.84 -16.10 -7.65
N LYS A 87 3.65 -16.11 -6.59
CA LYS A 87 3.21 -15.51 -5.32
C LYS A 87 3.34 -14.00 -5.44
N ALA A 88 2.25 -13.28 -5.19
CA ALA A 88 2.26 -11.83 -5.06
C ALA A 88 1.88 -11.44 -3.63
N GLU A 89 2.37 -10.29 -3.18
CA GLU A 89 2.01 -9.74 -1.88
C GLU A 89 0.66 -9.03 -1.94
N PHE A 90 -0.18 -9.30 -0.95
CA PHE A 90 -1.51 -8.71 -0.78
C PHE A 90 -1.66 -8.07 0.61
N CYS A 91 -2.43 -6.99 0.68
CA CYS A 91 -3.11 -6.57 1.89
C CYS A 91 -4.42 -7.35 2.01
N VAL A 92 -4.52 -8.22 3.01
CA VAL A 92 -5.75 -8.96 3.31
C VAL A 92 -6.58 -8.14 4.27
N ILE A 93 -7.80 -7.81 3.85
CA ILE A 93 -8.77 -7.03 4.63
C ILE A 93 -10.06 -7.81 4.77
N ASP A 94 -10.72 -7.65 5.91
CA ASP A 94 -12.05 -8.20 6.19
C ASP A 94 -13.06 -7.05 6.28
N GLU A 95 -14.02 -7.01 5.36
CA GLU A 95 -15.03 -5.95 5.31
C GLU A 95 -15.78 -5.82 6.64
N ALA A 96 -16.00 -6.93 7.36
CA ALA A 96 -16.71 -6.93 8.64
C ALA A 96 -15.96 -6.20 9.77
N GLN A 97 -14.65 -5.96 9.60
CA GLN A 97 -13.82 -5.25 10.58
C GLN A 97 -13.65 -3.75 10.26
N GLY A 98 -14.24 -3.27 9.16
CA GLY A 98 -14.16 -1.88 8.77
C GLY A 98 -15.07 -0.97 9.60
N ILE A 99 -14.60 0.23 9.89
CA ILE A 99 -15.39 1.29 10.53
C ILE A 99 -15.82 2.28 9.43
N PRO A 100 -17.12 2.61 9.30
CA PRO A 100 -17.59 3.56 8.29
C PRO A 100 -16.96 4.95 8.44
N PHE A 101 -16.67 5.58 7.31
CA PHE A 101 -16.35 7.00 7.20
C PHE A 101 -17.42 7.73 6.40
N THR A 102 -17.44 9.07 6.46
CA THR A 102 -18.35 9.87 5.64
C THR A 102 -17.61 10.50 4.45
N PRO A 103 -18.04 10.28 3.20
CA PRO A 103 -17.45 10.97 2.05
C PRO A 103 -17.45 12.49 2.24
N GLY A 104 -16.35 13.14 1.86
CA GLY A 104 -16.11 14.57 2.08
C GLY A 104 -15.28 14.87 3.33
N GLU A 105 -15.00 13.88 4.19
CA GLU A 105 -14.10 14.06 5.33
C GLU A 105 -12.68 14.39 4.88
N LYS A 106 -12.10 15.42 5.50
CA LYS A 106 -10.71 15.83 5.27
C LYS A 106 -9.78 14.93 6.05
N VAL A 107 -8.71 14.51 5.41
CA VAL A 107 -7.74 13.58 5.98
C VAL A 107 -6.30 14.03 5.76
N GLU A 108 -5.43 13.59 6.65
CA GLU A 108 -3.99 13.54 6.46
C GLU A 108 -3.60 12.13 6.01
N VAL A 109 -2.86 12.01 4.92
CA VAL A 109 -2.23 10.75 4.49
C VAL A 109 -0.97 10.55 5.30
N ILE A 110 -0.93 9.46 6.06
CA ILE A 110 0.16 9.15 7.01
C ILE A 110 1.17 8.21 6.36
N GLU A 111 0.68 7.18 5.69
CA GLU A 111 1.50 6.06 5.21
C GLU A 111 0.84 5.38 4.01
N GLU A 112 1.65 4.82 3.13
CA GLU A 112 1.20 3.90 2.08
C GLU A 112 1.70 2.48 2.40
N ALA A 113 0.80 1.50 2.31
CA ALA A 113 1.16 0.11 2.48
C ALA A 113 2.07 -0.35 1.33
N ARG A 114 2.98 -1.28 1.60
CA ARG A 114 3.87 -1.87 0.59
C ARG A 114 3.16 -2.76 -0.44
N CYS A 115 1.93 -3.19 -0.15
CA CYS A 115 1.16 -4.03 -1.06
C CYS A 115 0.57 -3.19 -2.21
N MET A 116 0.53 -3.77 -3.40
CA MET A 116 -0.16 -3.18 -4.57
C MET A 116 -1.38 -4.01 -5.01
N ASN A 117 -1.75 -4.99 -4.18
CA ASN A 117 -2.90 -5.84 -4.37
C ASN A 117 -3.65 -5.96 -3.04
N ILE A 118 -4.97 -5.89 -3.07
CA ILE A 118 -5.83 -6.08 -1.92
C ILE A 118 -6.62 -7.36 -2.10
N TYR A 119 -6.62 -8.22 -1.09
CA TYR A 119 -7.43 -9.41 -1.00
C TYR A 119 -8.58 -9.12 -0.04
N HIS A 120 -9.74 -8.80 -0.62
CA HIS A 120 -10.90 -8.28 0.09
C HIS A 120 -11.84 -9.44 0.45
N LEU A 121 -11.84 -9.83 1.72
CA LEU A 121 -12.79 -10.78 2.29
C LEU A 121 -14.11 -10.06 2.52
N ARG A 122 -15.20 -10.60 1.96
CA ARG A 122 -16.53 -10.02 2.07
C ARG A 122 -17.46 -11.03 2.76
N PRO A 123 -18.39 -10.57 3.62
CA PRO A 123 -19.34 -11.45 4.29
C PRO A 123 -20.11 -12.28 3.28
N ASP A 124 -20.16 -13.60 3.50
CA ASP A 124 -20.93 -14.57 2.70
C ASP A 124 -20.64 -14.59 1.18
N GLU A 125 -19.56 -13.93 0.75
CA GLU A 125 -19.17 -13.83 -0.66
C GLU A 125 -17.74 -14.30 -0.89
N ALA A 126 -17.45 -14.72 -2.13
CA ALA A 126 -16.09 -15.04 -2.53
C ALA A 126 -15.18 -13.78 -2.42
N PRO A 127 -13.94 -13.94 -1.93
CA PRO A 127 -13.00 -12.83 -1.86
C PRO A 127 -12.73 -12.20 -3.23
N ILE A 128 -12.69 -10.88 -3.27
CA ILE A 128 -12.35 -10.13 -4.49
C ILE A 128 -10.91 -9.63 -4.39
N ARG A 129 -10.24 -9.56 -5.54
CA ARG A 129 -8.90 -8.98 -5.65
C ARG A 129 -8.99 -7.60 -6.28
N HIS A 130 -8.34 -6.61 -5.67
CA HIS A 130 -8.19 -5.28 -6.23
C HIS A 130 -6.72 -4.99 -6.51
N VAL A 131 -6.40 -4.49 -7.70
CA VAL A 131 -5.05 -4.05 -8.06
C VAL A 131 -4.94 -2.55 -7.77
N MET A 132 -4.67 -2.23 -6.50
CA MET A 132 -4.45 -0.87 -6.01
C MET A 132 -3.70 -0.91 -4.67
N GLY A 133 -3.18 0.24 -4.26
CA GLY A 133 -2.54 0.41 -2.97
C GLY A 133 -3.55 0.56 -1.83
N PHE A 134 -3.04 0.46 -0.62
CA PHE A 134 -3.78 0.67 0.62
C PHE A 134 -3.09 1.80 1.39
N THR A 135 -3.85 2.76 1.89
CA THR A 135 -3.32 4.03 2.41
C THR A 135 -3.83 4.26 3.81
N LYS A 136 -2.93 4.57 4.74
CA LYS A 136 -3.28 4.99 6.09
C LYS A 136 -3.58 6.48 6.10
N VAL A 137 -4.72 6.83 6.68
CA VAL A 137 -5.20 8.19 6.81
C VAL A 137 -5.55 8.51 8.26
N ARG A 138 -5.48 9.79 8.62
CA ARG A 138 -6.07 10.35 9.84
C ARG A 138 -7.17 11.33 9.44
N VAL A 139 -8.37 11.13 9.95
CA VAL A 139 -9.48 12.09 9.80
C VAL A 139 -9.19 13.32 10.65
N ILE A 140 -9.15 14.51 10.04
CA ILE A 140 -8.72 15.75 10.71
C ILE A 140 -9.70 16.16 11.81
N SER A 141 -11.01 15.99 11.59
CA SER A 141 -12.04 16.41 12.55
C SER A 141 -12.11 15.55 13.81
N THR A 142 -11.83 14.25 13.70
CA THR A 142 -12.00 13.28 14.80
C THR A 142 -10.68 12.74 15.35
N GLY A 143 -9.58 12.88 14.60
CA GLY A 143 -8.30 12.23 14.90
C GLY A 143 -8.30 10.72 14.64
N GLN A 144 -9.39 10.15 14.11
CA GLN A 144 -9.49 8.72 13.84
C GLN A 144 -8.49 8.32 12.75
N GLU A 145 -7.66 7.33 13.05
CA GLU A 145 -6.77 6.73 12.06
C GLU A 145 -7.31 5.42 11.54
N GLY A 146 -7.06 5.16 10.27
CA GLY A 146 -7.33 3.86 9.67
C GLY A 146 -6.79 3.77 8.26
N TRP A 147 -6.79 2.56 7.75
CA TRP A 147 -6.40 2.25 6.39
C TRP A 147 -7.61 2.24 5.48
N THR A 148 -7.46 2.69 4.24
CA THR A 148 -8.49 2.60 3.21
C THR A 148 -7.87 2.41 1.83
N PHE A 149 -8.70 2.12 0.84
CA PHE A 149 -8.24 1.98 -0.55
C PHE A 149 -7.59 3.29 -1.02
N SER A 150 -6.42 3.23 -1.66
CA SER A 150 -5.74 4.45 -2.10
C SER A 150 -6.57 5.27 -3.11
N LYS A 151 -7.49 4.62 -3.82
CA LYS A 151 -8.43 5.25 -4.76
C LYS A 151 -9.56 6.04 -4.10
N VAL A 152 -9.83 5.80 -2.82
CA VAL A 152 -10.81 6.56 -2.02
C VAL A 152 -10.25 7.91 -1.58
N VAL A 153 -8.93 8.05 -1.53
CA VAL A 153 -8.26 9.28 -1.08
C VAL A 153 -7.97 10.18 -2.28
N ARG A 154 -8.66 11.32 -2.37
CA ARG A 154 -8.30 12.39 -3.29
C ARG A 154 -7.33 13.34 -2.61
N ILE A 155 -6.06 13.32 -3.02
CA ILE A 155 -5.06 14.27 -2.54
C ILE A 155 -5.42 15.68 -2.99
N THR A 156 -5.35 16.63 -2.08
CA THR A 156 -5.51 18.06 -2.38
C THR A 156 -4.12 18.69 -2.42
N GLU A 157 -3.75 19.24 -3.57
CA GLU A 157 -2.53 20.08 -3.74
C GLU A 157 -2.62 21.38 -2.94
#